data_AF-A0A7Z8S5F7-F1
#
_entry.id   AF-A0A7Z8S5F7-F1
#
_cell.length_a   1.000
_cell.length_b   1.000
_cell.length_c   1.000
_cell.angle_alpha   90.00
_cell.angle_beta   90.00
_cell.angle_gamma   90.00
#
_symmetry.space_group_name_H-M   'P 1'
#
loop_
_entity.id
_entity.type
_entity.pdbx_description
1 polymer ?
#
loop_
_entity_poly.entity_id
_entity_poly.type
_entity_poly.pdbx_seq_one_letter_code
_entity_poly.pdbx_strand_id
1 'polypeptide(L)' 'MIVRLKNESARKIVRYVGGAVLLLIIASFLYQWKNDLVIDHTERFSFALAITTFLSTFLPFKEKVKK' A
#
# COMPACT_ATOMS: atom_id res chain seq x y z
N MET A 1 0.78 -17.52 -8.37
CA MET A 1 2.07 -17.41 -9.08
C MET A 1 2.76 -16.14 -8.63
N ILE A 2 3.73 -16.22 -7.72
CA ILE A 2 4.56 -15.05 -7.34
C ILE A 2 5.62 -14.90 -8.42
N VAL A 3 5.47 -13.89 -9.29
CA VAL A 3 6.43 -13.62 -10.36
C VAL A 3 7.76 -13.23 -9.73
N ARG A 4 8.70 -14.18 -9.63
CA ARG A 4 10.08 -13.91 -9.23
C ARG A 4 10.79 -13.20 -10.38
N LEU A 5 10.77 -11.87 -10.36
CA LEU A 5 11.62 -11.07 -11.24
C LEU A 5 13.09 -11.40 -10.92
N LYS A 6 13.78 -12.02 -11.88
CA LYS A 6 15.19 -12.42 -11.84
C LYS A 6 16.14 -11.21 -11.75
N ASN A 7 15.66 -10.03 -12.14
CA ASN A 7 16.40 -8.76 -12.07
C ASN A 7 16.01 -7.95 -10.82
N GLU A 8 17.00 -7.62 -9.99
CA GLU A 8 16.81 -6.77 -8.80
C GLU A 8 16.28 -5.38 -9.15
N SER A 9 16.75 -4.79 -10.26
CA SER A 9 16.27 -3.51 -10.76
C SER A 9 14.78 -3.56 -11.14
N ALA A 10 14.33 -4.62 -11.80
CA ALA A 10 12.93 -4.80 -12.15
C ALA A 10 12.06 -4.96 -10.89
N ARG A 11 12.55 -5.68 -9.87
CA ARG A 11 11.85 -5.82 -8.58
C ARG A 11 11.71 -4.48 -7.85
N LYS A 12 12.75 -3.63 -7.86
CA LYS A 12 12.69 -2.29 -7.28
C LYS A 12 11.65 -1.43 -8.01
N ILE A 13 11.69 -1.39 -9.33
CA ILE A 13 10.74 -0.62 -10.15
C ILE A 13 9.30 -1.05 -9.84
N VAL A 14 9.01 -2.35 -9.86
CA VAL A 14 7.66 -2.85 -9.56
C VAL A 14 7.20 -2.48 -8.15
N ARG A 15 8.09 -2.53 -7.15
CA ARG A 15 7.76 -2.08 -5.79
C ARG A 15 7.40 -0.61 -5.76
N TYR A 16 8.23 0.27 -6.33
CA TYR A 16 7.98 1.71 -6.30
C TYR A 16 6.75 2.11 -7.12
N VAL A 17 6.54 1.52 -8.30
CA VAL A 17 5.32 1.73 -9.11
C VAL A 17 4.08 1.27 -8.35
N GLY A 18 4.12 0.07 -7.75
CA GLY A 18 3.02 -0.44 -6.92
C GLY A 18 2.75 0.45 -5.72
N GLY A 19 3.79 0.97 -5.06
CA GLY A 19 3.66 1.94 -3.97
C GLY A 19 3.02 3.25 -4.41
N ALA A 20 3.39 3.78 -5.57
CA ALA A 20 2.78 4.99 -6.12
C ALA A 20 1.29 4.80 -6.38
N VAL A 21 0.89 3.65 -6.95
CA VAL A 21 -0.52 3.30 -7.15
C VAL A 21 -1.27 3.20 -5.81
N LEU A 22 -0.68 2.57 -4.80
CA LEU A 22 -1.26 2.50 -3.45
C LEU A 22 -1.47 3.89 -2.84
N LEU A 23 -0.51 4.81 -3.03
CA LEU A 23 -0.65 6.20 -2.57
C LEU A 23 -1.78 6.94 -3.27
N LEU A 24 -1.96 6.74 -4.59
CA LEU A 24 -3.07 7.32 -5.33
C LEU A 24 -4.43 6.79 -4.84
N ILE A 25 -4.52 5.49 -4.55
CA ILE A 25 -5.72 4.88 -3.96
C ILE A 25 -6.02 5.52 -2.60
N ILE A 26 -5.03 5.62 -1.71
CA ILE A 26 -5.17 6.25 -0.39
C ILE A 26 -5.60 7.72 -0.54
N ALA A 27 -4.99 8.47 -1.46
CA ALA A 27 -5.33 9.87 -1.73
C ALA A 27 -6.78 10.02 -2.24
N SER A 28 -7.28 9.07 -3.03
CA SER A 28 -8.69 9.05 -3.47
C SER A 28 -9.64 8.95 -2.28
N PHE A 29 -9.38 8.05 -1.34
CA PHE A 29 -10.20 7.93 -0.12
C PHE A 29 -10.14 9.20 0.74
N LEU A 30 -8.97 9.82 0.88
CA LEU A 30 -8.84 11.10 1.57
C LEU A 30 -9.64 12.22 0.89
N TYR A 31 -9.66 12.25 -0.44
CA TYR A 31 -10.50 13.18 -1.20
C TYR A 31 -11.98 12.89 -0.96
N GLN A 32 -12.40 11.63 -1.00
CA GLN A 32 -13.81 11.28 -0.72
C GLN A 32 -14.23 11.75 0.67
N TRP A 33 -13.38 11.52 1.68
CA TRP A 33 -13.62 11.96 3.05
C TRP A 33 -13.72 13.48 3.17
N LYS A 34 -12.82 14.22 2.50
CA LYS A 34 -12.81 15.68 2.51
C LYS A 34 -14.10 16.28 1.92
N ASN A 35 -14.69 15.62 0.92
CA ASN A 35 -15.88 16.12 0.23
C ASN A 35 -17.19 15.52 0.78
N ASP A 36 -17.16 14.94 1.98
CA ASP A 36 -18.32 14.33 2.64
C ASP A 36 -19.03 13.28 1.77
N LEU A 37 -18.29 12.61 0.88
CA LEU A 37 -18.81 11.48 0.12
C LEU A 37 -19.07 10.32 1.08
N VAL A 38 -20.19 9.63 0.87
CA VAL A 38 -20.54 8.46 1.67
C VAL A 38 -19.51 7.37 1.43
N ILE A 39 -18.78 6.99 2.48
CA ILE A 39 -17.84 5.87 2.48
C ILE A 39 -18.46 4.75 3.30
N ASP A 40 -18.84 3.66 2.62
CA ASP A 40 -19.47 2.52 3.24
C ASP A 40 -18.48 1.64 4.04
N HIS A 41 -18.98 0.58 4.67
CA HIS A 41 -18.15 -0.31 5.47
C HIS A 41 -17.09 -1.07 4.64
N THR A 42 -17.42 -1.43 3.40
CA THR A 42 -16.53 -2.16 2.49
C THR A 42 -15.39 -1.26 2.02
N GLU A 43 -15.69 -0.01 1.70
CA GLU A 43 -14.74 1.01 1.32
C GLU A 43 -13.77 1.33 2.48
N ARG A 44 -14.29 1.47 3.71
CA ARG A 44 -13.45 1.65 4.91
C ARG A 44 -12.51 0.46 5.14
N PHE A 45 -13.00 -0.76 4.96
CA PHE A 45 -12.17 -1.95 5.06
C PHE A 45 -11.07 -1.98 3.98
N SER A 46 -11.44 -1.64 2.74
CA SER A 46 -10.50 -1.57 1.61
C SER A 46 -9.44 -0.49 1.81
N PHE A 47 -9.82 0.65 2.39
CA PHE A 47 -8.89 1.73 2.75
C PHE A 47 -7.89 1.28 3.82
N ALA A 48 -8.37 0.61 4.88
CA ALA A 48 -7.50 0.02 5.90
C ALA A 48 -6.54 -1.02 5.31
N LEU A 49 -7.01 -1.84 4.37
CA LEU A 49 -6.18 -2.81 3.65
C LEU A 49 -5.10 -2.13 2.79
N ALA A 50 -5.45 -1.05 2.08
CA ALA A 50 -4.49 -0.29 1.28
C ALA A 50 -3.39 0.33 2.15
N ILE A 51 -3.77 0.96 3.28
CA ILE A 51 -2.81 1.53 4.23
C ILE A 51 -1.91 0.44 4.81
N THR A 52 -2.48 -0.64 5.34
CA THR A 52 -1.69 -1.72 5.96
C THR A 52 -0.75 -2.39 4.96
N THR A 53 -1.18 -2.59 3.72
CA THR A 53 -0.35 -3.11 2.63
C THR A 53 0.81 -2.16 2.30
N PHE A 54 0.53 -0.86 2.19
CA PHE A 54 1.56 0.15 1.94
C PHE A 54 2.59 0.17 3.08
N LEU A 55 2.13 0.24 4.32
CA LEU A 55 2.99 0.24 5.50
C LEU A 55 3.82 -1.05 5.59
N SER A 56 3.21 -2.22 5.40
CA SER A 56 3.94 -3.51 5.39
C SER A 56 4.99 -3.60 4.28
N THR A 57 4.75 -2.96 3.14
CA THR A 57 5.68 -3.01 2.00
C THR A 57 6.85 -2.05 2.17
N PHE A 58 6.63 -0.87 2.75
CA PHE A 58 7.61 0.23 2.77
C PHE A 58 8.18 0.55 4.15
N LEU A 59 7.46 0.27 5.23
CA LEU A 59 8.04 0.38 6.57
C LEU A 59 8.84 -0.88 6.89
N PRO A 60 10.12 -0.74 7.29
CA PRO A 60 10.83 -1.84 7.88
C PRO A 60 10.18 -2.14 9.22
N PHE A 61 9.34 -3.17 9.28
CA PHE A 61 9.05 -3.83 10.54
C PHE A 61 10.37 -4.41 10.99
N LYS A 62 11.09 -3.64 11.82
CA LYS A 62 12.29 -4.13 12.49
C LYS A 62 11.84 -5.36 13.26
N GLU A 63 12.12 -6.55 12.73
CA GLU A 63 12.36 -7.68 13.60
C GLU A 63 13.38 -7.17 14.60
N LYS A 64 12.96 -7.02 15.85
CA LYS A 64 13.91 -6.91 16.93
C LYS A 64 14.73 -8.18 16.81
N VAL A 65 15.91 -8.08 16.21
CA VAL A 65 16.95 -9.07 16.33
C VAL A 65 17.18 -9.16 17.83
N LYS A 66 16.52 -10.12 18.48
CA LYS A 66 16.88 -10.56 19.82
C LYS A 66 18.28 -11.14 19.65
N LYS A 67 19.28 -10.28 19.83
CA LYS A 67 20.62 -10.70 20.20
C LYS A 67 20.58 -11.23 21.63
#